data_AF-A0A1E8F1H0-F1
#
_entry.id   AF-A0A1E8F1H0-F1
#
_cell.length_a   1.000
_cell.length_b   1.000
_cell.length_c   1.000
_cell.angle_alpha   90.00
_cell.angle_beta   90.00
_cell.angle_gamma   90.00
#
_symmetry.space_group_name_H-M   'P 1'
#
loop_
_entity.id
_entity.type
_entity.pdbx_description
1 polymer ?
#
loop_
_entity_poly.entity_id
_entity_poly.type
_entity_poly.pdbx_seq_one_letter_code
_entity_poly.pdbx_strand_id
1 'polypeptide(L)' 'MKNDTIVITQERMAGWLMFNRFHKVDEKPDLKDSNRKIYIFKDSPKLRDTMEKYQQFKALV' A
#
# COMPACT_ATOMS: atom_id res chain seq x y z
N MET A 1 -11.86 17.97 0.75
CA MET A 1 -11.41 17.03 -0.31
C MET A 1 -10.92 15.77 0.39
N LYS A 2 -11.66 14.66 0.28
CA LYS A 2 -11.19 13.38 0.82
C LYS A 2 -10.16 12.84 -0.17
N ASN A 3 -8.95 12.56 0.28
CA ASN A 3 -7.95 11.88 -0.54
C ASN A 3 -8.47 10.46 -0.80
N ASP A 4 -9.05 10.23 -1.97
CA ASP A 4 -9.63 8.94 -2.37
C ASP A 4 -8.56 7.86 -2.63
N THR A 5 -7.28 8.19 -2.48
CA THR A 5 -6.16 7.30 -2.71
C THR A 5 -5.10 7.39 -1.62
N ILE A 6 -4.41 6.27 -1.41
CA ILE A 6 -3.27 6.13 -0.51
C ILE A 6 -2.05 5.69 -1.32
N VAL A 7 -0.90 6.27 -1.00
CA VAL A 7 0.38 5.92 -1.61
C VAL A 7 1.16 5.04 -0.65
N ILE A 8 1.53 3.86 -1.14
CA ILE A 8 2.34 2.88 -0.42
C ILE A 8 3.70 2.81 -1.10
N THR A 9 4.78 3.01 -0.34
CA THR A 9 6.16 2.97 -0.85
C THR A 9 6.87 1.64 -0.56
N GLN A 10 6.32 0.84 0.35
CA GLN A 10 6.89 -0.46 0.72
C GLN A 10 6.31 -1.56 -0.15
N GLU A 11 7.15 -2.21 -0.96
CA GLU A 11 6.75 -3.32 -1.84
C GLU A 11 6.05 -4.45 -1.07
N ARG A 12 6.55 -4.81 0.12
CA ARG A 12 5.94 -5.86 0.95
C ARG A 12 4.52 -5.51 1.39
N MET A 13 4.26 -4.25 1.74
CA MET A 13 2.91 -3.80 2.11
C MET A 13 1.99 -3.80 0.89
N ALA A 14 2.47 -3.33 -0.27
CA ALA A 14 1.71 -3.39 -1.51
C ALA A 14 1.37 -4.84 -1.89
N GLY A 15 2.32 -5.77 -1.75
CA GLY A 15 2.11 -7.20 -1.94
C GLY A 15 1.06 -7.78 -0.98
N TRP A 16 1.13 -7.43 0.31
CA TRP A 16 0.12 -7.82 1.30
C TRP A 16 -1.29 -7.33 0.93
N LEU A 17 -1.42 -6.07 0.49
CA LEU A 17 -2.69 -5.52 0.06
C LEU A 17 -3.23 -6.23 -1.19
N MET A 18 -2.38 -6.48 -2.18
CA MET A 18 -2.76 -7.23 -3.39
C MET A 18 -3.17 -8.67 -3.08
N PHE A 19 -2.49 -9.35 -2.14
CA PHE A 19 -2.86 -10.68 -1.67
C PHE A 19 -4.23 -10.69 -0.99
N ASN A 20 -4.57 -9.62 -0.26
CA ASN A 20 -5.88 -9.41 0.34
C ASN A 20 -6.94 -8.86 -0.65
N ARG A 21 -6.72 -9.01 -1.96
CA ARG A 21 -7.64 -8.61 -3.05
C ARG A 21 -7.87 -7.11 -3.20
N PHE A 22 -6.97 -6.27 -2.68
CA PHE A 22 -7.00 -4.84 -2.98
C PHE A 22 -6.30 -4.58 -4.32
N HIS A 23 -7.02 -3.94 -5.24
CA HIS A 23 -6.45 -3.56 -6.53
C HIS A 23 -5.66 -2.25 -6.42
N LYS A 24 -4.44 -2.26 -6.95
CA LYS A 24 -3.69 -1.02 -7.18
C LYS A 24 -4.37 -0.22 -8.28
N VAL A 25 -4.54 1.07 -8.04
CA VAL A 25 -5.04 2.04 -9.01
C VAL A 25 -3.94 2.37 -10.01
N ASP A 26 -2.70 2.50 -9.52
CA ASP A 26 -1.55 2.87 -10.34
C ASP A 26 -0.23 2.42 -9.70
N GLU A 27 0.84 2.35 -10.50
CA GLU A 27 2.21 2.09 -10.06
C GLU A 27 3.14 3.02 -10.82
N LYS A 28 3.95 3.80 -10.08
CA LYS A 28 4.89 4.75 -10.68
C LYS A 28 6.26 4.63 -10.01
N PRO A 29 7.34 4.99 -10.71
CA PRO A 29 8.61 5.22 -10.05
C PRO A 29 8.50 6.40 -9.08
N ASP A 30 9.24 6.34 -7.97
CA ASP A 30 9.36 7.47 -7.04
C ASP A 30 10.08 8.63 -7.75
N LEU A 31 9.55 9.84 -7.60
CA LEU A 31 10.10 11.05 -8.22
C LEU A 31 11.51 11.38 -7.71
N LYS A 32 11.87 10.91 -6.50
CA LYS A 32 13.18 11.14 -5.90
C LYS A 32 14.19 10.04 -6.19
N ASP A 33 13.71 8.82 -6.45
CA ASP A 33 14.56 7.65 -6.66
C ASP A 33 13.86 6.70 -7.65
N SER A 34 14.28 6.75 -8.91
CA SER A 34 13.70 5.97 -10.00
C SER A 34 13.82 4.46 -9.79
N ASN A 35 14.69 4.00 -8.87
CA ASN A 35 14.81 2.58 -8.53
C ASN A 35 13.73 2.13 -7.53
N ARG A 36 13.01 3.07 -6.91
CA ARG A 36 11.90 2.78 -6.00
C ARG A 36 10.59 2.93 -6.73
N LYS A 37 9.63 2.08 -6.36
CA LYS A 37 8.26 2.13 -6.87
C LYS A 37 7.33 2.61 -5.78
N ILE A 38 6.38 3.44 -6.19
CA ILE A 38 5.23 3.82 -5.39
C ILE A 38 3.99 3.12 -5.95
N TYR A 39 3.18 2.60 -5.04
CA TYR A 39 1.97 1.85 -5.35
C TYR A 39 0.78 2.66 -4.85
N ILE A 40 -0.14 2.99 -5.74
CA ILE A 40 -1.29 3.82 -5.43
C ILE A 40 -2.50 2.91 -5.29
N PHE A 41 -3.19 2.98 -4.16
CA PHE A 41 -4.42 2.24 -3.90
C PHE A 41 -5.57 3.20 -3.63
N LYS A 42 -6.80 2.73 -3.78
CA LYS A 42 -7.99 3.48 -3.36
C LYS A 42 -8.10 3.44 -1.84
N ASP A 43 -8.24 4.61 -1.20
CA ASP A 43 -8.43 4.66 0.25
C ASP A 43 -9.80 4.06 0.60
N SER A 44 -9.80 3.18 1.59
CA SER A 44 -11.03 2.61 2.15
C SER A 44 -10.77 2.18 3.59
N PRO A 45 -11.79 2.20 4.46
CA PRO A 45 -11.64 1.73 5.84
C PRO A 45 -11.05 0.33 5.92
N LYS A 46 -11.54 -0.59 5.08
CA LYS A 46 -11.04 -1.98 5.01
C LYS A 46 -9.57 -2.07 4.65
N LEU A 47 -9.09 -1.22 3.74
CA LEU A 47 -7.68 -1.20 3.35
C LEU A 47 -6.81 -0.80 4.54
N ARG A 48 -7.23 0.21 5.31
CA ARG A 48 -6.52 0.65 6.53
C ARG A 48 -6.51 -0.45 7.59
N ASP A 49 -7.64 -1.10 7.84
CA ASP A 49 -7.71 -2.24 8.76
C ASP A 49 -6.75 -3.37 8.36
N THR A 50 -6.66 -3.66 7.06
CA THR A 50 -5.73 -4.68 6.53
C THR A 50 -4.26 -4.26 6.69
N MET A 51 -3.95 -2.97 6.55
CA MET A 51 -2.60 -2.44 6.81
C MET A 51 -2.22 -2.56 8.30
N GLU A 52 -3.15 -2.28 9.22
CA GLU A 52 -2.90 -2.43 10.66
C GLU A 52 -2.63 -3.88 11.05
N LYS A 53 -3.41 -4.83 10.51
CA LYS A 53 -3.16 -6.26 10.69
C LYS A 53 -1.77 -6.67 10.23
N TYR A 54 -1.29 -6.14 9.11
CA TYR A 54 0.07 -6.42 8.63
C TYR A 54 1.14 -6.00 9.64
N GLN A 55 0.98 -4.85 10.31
CA GLN A 55 1.94 -4.39 11.31
C GLN A 55 2.03 -5.34 12.51
N GLN A 56 0.91 -5.95 12.90
CA GLN A 56 0.87 -6.95 13.98
C GLN A 56 1.69 -8.21 13.61
N PHE A 57 1.64 -8.64 12.35
CA PHE A 57 2.43 -9.78 11.88
C PHE A 57 3.90 -9.43 11.65
N LYS A 58 4.19 -8.19 11.22
CA LYS A 58 5.55 -7.70 11.02
C LYS A 58 6.33 -7.61 12.34
N ALA A 59 5.65 -7.33 13.46
CA ALA A 59 6.27 -7.28 14.78
C ALA A 59 6.71 -8.65 15.33
N LEU A 60 6.28 -9.75 14.70
CA LEU A 60 6.58 -11.12 15.12
C LEU A 60 7.79 -11.73 14.38
N VAL A 61 8.41 -11.00 13.43
CA VAL A 61 9.52 -11.47 12.58
C VAL A 61 10.77 -10.63 12.81
#